data_AF-A0A2P1UBU8-F1
#
_entry.id   AF-A0A2P1UBU8-F1
#
_cell.length_a   1.000
_cell.length_b   1.000
_cell.length_c   1.000
_cell.angle_alpha   90.00
_cell.angle_beta   90.00
_cell.angle_gamma   90.00
#
_symmetry.space_group_name_H-M   'P 1'
#
loop_
_entity.id
_entity.type
_entity.pdbx_description
1 polymer ?
#
loop_
_entity_poly.entity_id
_entity_poly.type
_entity_poly.pdbx_seq_one_letter_code
_entity_poly.pdbx_strand_id
1 'polypeptide(L)' 'MNIDTKILETVEAMPELLKIELLHYAEYLMANYQSDVIIEKPSPRKRRSGILQGTFTLPLSDDFDESLEDFQEYM' A
#
# COMPACT_ATOMS: atom_id res chain seq x y z
N MET A 1 0.90 32.68 15.77
CA MET A 1 1.93 32.34 14.77
C MET A 1 1.23 31.58 13.67
N ASN A 2 1.31 32.04 12.42
CA ASN A 2 0.70 31.35 11.28
C ASN A 2 1.56 30.14 10.88
N ILE A 3 0.92 29.06 10.44
CA ILE A 3 1.62 27.88 9.95
C ILE A 3 2.46 28.25 8.72
N ASP A 4 1.93 29.11 7.86
CA ASP A 4 2.59 29.59 6.64
C ASP A 4 3.91 30.29 6.92
N THR A 5 3.97 31.12 7.98
CA THR A 5 5.19 31.84 8.34
C THR A 5 6.28 30.89 8.83
N LYS A 6 5.88 29.84 9.57
CA LYS A 6 6.82 28.85 10.08
C LYS A 6 7.33 27.92 8.98
N ILE A 7 6.47 27.56 8.02
CA ILE A 7 6.88 26.77 6.85
C ILE A 7 7.92 27.54 6.04
N LEU A 8 7.71 28.84 5.78
CA LEU A 8 8.66 29.66 5.05
C LEU A 8 10.03 29.74 5.75
N GLU A 9 10.07 30.00 7.06
CA GLU A 9 11.31 30.02 7.84
C GLU A 9 12.07 28.68 7.76
N THR A 10 11.34 27.56 7.83
CA THR A 10 11.97 26.22 7.75
C THR A 10 12.46 25.86 6.36
N VAL A 11 11.76 26.32 5.31
CA VAL A 11 12.19 26.11 3.91
C VAL A 11 13.42 26.95 3.64
N GLU A 12 13.49 28.18 4.13
CA GLU A 12 14.65 29.04 3.94
C GLU A 12 15.94 28.45 4.55
N ALA A 13 15.82 27.83 5.73
CA ALA A 13 16.93 27.19 6.43
C ALA A 13 17.35 25.81 5.85
N MET A 14 16.58 25.22 4.92
CA MET A 14 16.84 23.87 4.41
C MET A 14 17.86 23.83 3.25
N PRO A 15 18.68 22.77 3.16
CA PRO A 15 19.46 22.43 1.97
C PRO A 15 18.59 22.15 0.74
N GLU A 16 19.15 22.36 -0.45
CA GLU A 16 18.43 22.28 -1.72
C GLU A 16 17.82 20.89 -2.01
N LEU A 17 18.49 19.80 -1.60
CA LEU A 17 17.98 18.43 -1.73
C LEU A 17 16.66 18.23 -0.96
N LEU A 18 16.55 18.77 0.25
CA LEU A 18 15.35 18.65 1.08
C LEU A 18 14.19 19.50 0.57
N LYS A 19 14.49 20.63 -0.11
CA LYS A 19 13.45 21.43 -0.80
C LYS A 19 12.81 20.65 -1.93
N ILE A 20 13.60 19.86 -2.66
CA ILE A 20 13.12 19.01 -3.76
C ILE A 20 12.21 17.89 -3.21
N GLU A 21 12.62 17.21 -2.15
CA GLU A 21 11.78 16.20 -1.50
C GLU A 21 10.48 16.79 -0.95
N LEU A 22 10.55 17.98 -0.34
CA LEU A 22 9.38 18.70 0.16
C LEU A 22 8.44 19.12 -0.97
N LEU A 23 8.98 19.55 -2.12
CA LEU A 23 8.20 19.83 -3.32
C LEU A 23 7.46 18.58 -3.80
N HIS A 24 8.18 17.46 -3.98
CA HIS A 24 7.56 16.20 -4.40
C HIS A 24 6.48 15.74 -3.42
N TYR A 25 6.72 15.90 -2.12
CA TYR A 25 5.74 15.54 -1.10
C TYR A 25 4.53 16.47 -1.12
N ALA A 26 4.72 17.78 -1.34
CA ALA A 26 3.61 18.72 -1.49
C ALA A 26 2.77 18.40 -2.74
N GLU A 27 3.42 18.08 -3.87
CA GLU A 27 2.74 17.63 -5.10
C GLU A 27 1.97 16.33 -4.88
N TYR A 28 2.56 15.36 -4.18
CA TYR A 28 1.89 14.13 -3.75
C TYR A 28 0.66 14.42 -2.89
N LEU A 29 0.78 15.31 -1.90
CA LEU A 29 -0.35 15.67 -1.04
C LEU A 29 -1.47 16.34 -1.83
N MET A 30 -1.14 17.25 -2.75
CA MET A 30 -2.14 17.87 -3.61
C MET A 30 -2.81 16.84 -4.53
N ALA A 31 -2.05 15.96 -5.18
CA ALA A 31 -2.60 14.98 -6.12
C ALA A 31 -3.53 13.96 -5.43
N ASN A 32 -3.13 13.43 -4.28
CA ASN A 32 -3.93 12.43 -3.57
C ASN A 32 -5.08 13.08 -2.80
N TYR A 33 -4.82 14.13 -2.02
CA TYR A 33 -5.86 14.69 -1.16
C TYR A 33 -6.84 15.63 -1.87
N GLN A 34 -6.57 16.07 -3.11
CA GLN A 34 -7.60 16.72 -3.94
C GLN A 34 -8.70 15.73 -4.38
N SER A 35 -8.41 14.44 -4.46
CA SER A 35 -9.39 13.39 -4.76
C SER A 35 -10.04 12.80 -3.50
N ASP A 36 -9.46 13.03 -2.31
CA ASP A 36 -9.86 12.39 -1.05
C ASP A 36 -11.03 13.04 -0.31
N VAL A 37 -11.65 14.10 -0.84
CA VAL A 37 -13.01 14.47 -0.39
C VAL A 37 -14.01 13.32 -0.71
N ILE A 38 -13.62 12.34 -1.54
CA ILE A 38 -14.41 11.16 -1.89
C ILE A 38 -13.79 9.83 -1.40
N ILE A 39 -12.66 9.82 -0.67
CA ILE A 39 -12.20 8.58 -0.03
C ILE A 39 -13.05 8.31 1.21
N GLU A 40 -14.20 7.70 0.97
CA GLU A 40 -14.75 6.69 1.87
C GLU A 40 -13.58 5.80 2.31
N LYS A 41 -13.15 5.96 3.58
CA LYS A 41 -12.26 5.00 4.23
C LYS A 41 -12.70 3.60 3.79
N PRO A 42 -11.84 2.78 3.16
CA PRO A 42 -12.24 1.41 2.87
C PRO A 42 -12.61 0.80 4.21
N SER A 43 -13.91 0.59 4.43
CA SER A 43 -14.41 -0.02 5.66
C SER A 43 -13.55 -1.26 5.91
N PRO A 44 -13.10 -1.51 7.16
CA PRO A 44 -12.18 -2.60 7.44
C PRO A 44 -12.78 -3.87 6.85
N ARG A 45 -12.17 -4.37 5.76
CA ARG A 45 -12.70 -5.51 5.01
C ARG A 45 -12.84 -6.63 6.02
N LYS A 46 -14.08 -7.03 6.32
CA LYS A 46 -14.36 -8.14 7.23
C LYS A 46 -13.61 -9.35 6.68
N ARG A 47 -12.62 -9.84 7.42
CA ARG A 47 -11.89 -11.06 7.05
C ARG A 47 -12.92 -12.19 6.96
N ARG A 48 -13.13 -12.72 5.76
CA ARG A 48 -14.01 -13.87 5.55
C ARG A 48 -13.17 -15.12 5.75
N SER A 49 -13.42 -15.84 6.83
CA SER A 49 -12.88 -17.20 7.03
C SER A 49 -13.70 -18.20 6.20
N GLY A 50 -13.07 -19.29 5.76
CA GLY A 50 -13.78 -20.35 5.03
C GLY A 50 -14.01 -20.09 3.55
N ILE A 51 -13.29 -19.14 2.93
CA ILE A 51 -13.34 -18.93 1.46
C ILE A 51 -12.97 -20.21 0.70
N LEU A 52 -12.09 -21.03 1.29
CA LEU A 52 -11.63 -22.30 0.73
C LEU A 52 -12.38 -23.52 1.31
N GLN A 53 -13.47 -23.30 2.06
CA GLN A 53 -14.25 -24.40 2.63
C GLN A 53 -14.92 -25.19 1.50
N GLY A 54 -14.60 -26.48 1.38
CA GLY A 54 -15.12 -27.36 0.33
C GLY A 54 -14.34 -27.32 -0.99
N THR A 55 -13.22 -26.58 -1.06
CA THR A 55 -12.36 -26.58 -2.25
C THR A 55 -11.46 -27.81 -2.31
N PHE A 56 -11.18 -28.44 -1.16
CA PHE A 56 -10.40 -29.68 -1.07
C PHE A 56 -11.23 -30.78 -0.41
N THR A 57 -11.07 -32.00 -0.90
CA THR A 57 -11.63 -33.23 -0.32
C THR A 57 -10.58 -33.89 0.57
N LEU A 58 -10.99 -34.32 1.76
CA LEU A 58 -10.16 -35.14 2.64
C LEU A 58 -10.64 -36.60 2.57
N PRO A 59 -9.74 -37.60 2.53
CA PRO A 59 -8.28 -37.49 2.59
C PRO A 59 -7.69 -36.86 1.34
N LEU A 60 -6.56 -36.15 1.51
CA LEU A 60 -5.76 -35.65 0.39
C LEU A 60 -5.29 -36.82 -0.47
N SER A 61 -4.98 -36.55 -1.73
CA SER A 61 -4.39 -37.56 -2.62
C SER A 61 -3.00 -37.97 -2.11
N ASP A 62 -2.62 -39.21 -2.39
CA ASP A 62 -1.36 -39.80 -1.91
C ASP A 62 -0.12 -39.09 -2.49
N ASP A 63 -0.29 -38.34 -3.59
CA ASP A 63 0.73 -37.57 -4.32
C ASP A 63 0.82 -36.10 -3.87
N PHE A 64 0.05 -35.66 -2.87
CA PHE A 64 0.05 -34.24 -2.45
C PHE A 64 1.42 -33.75 -1.95
N ASP A 65 2.20 -34.65 -1.32
CA ASP A 65 3.53 -34.34 -0.80
C ASP A 65 4.64 -34.45 -1.87
N GLU A 66 4.31 -34.78 -3.13
CA GLU A 66 5.29 -34.86 -4.21
C GLU A 66 5.84 -33.48 -4.62
N SER A 67 7.07 -33.47 -5.12
CA SER A 67 7.77 -32.24 -5.50
C SER A 67 7.15 -31.58 -6.73
N LEU A 68 6.89 -30.28 -6.66
CA LEU A 68 6.37 -29.47 -7.77
C LEU A 68 7.45 -29.13 -8.83
N GLU A 69 8.34 -30.07 -9.15
CA GLU A 69 9.43 -29.88 -10.12
C GLU A 69 8.88 -29.48 -11.50
N ASP A 70 7.75 -30.07 -11.91
CA ASP A 70 7.06 -29.77 -13.17
C ASP A 70 6.52 -28.34 -13.28
N PHE A 71 6.38 -27.62 -12.15
CA PHE A 71 5.90 -26.23 -12.12
C PHE A 71 7.04 -25.20 -12.12
N GLN A 72 8.31 -25.63 -12.06
CA GLN A 72 9.45 -24.72 -12.09
C GLN A 72 9.59 -24.00 -13.44
N GLU A 73 9.16 -24.60 -14.55
CA GLU A 73 9.16 -23.96 -15.87
C GLU A 73 8.15 -22.81 -16.00
N TYR A 74 7.20 -22.68 -15.07
CA TYR A 74 6.12 -21.69 -15.10
C TYR A 74 6.29 -20.52 -14.12
N MET A 75 7.33 -20.54 -13.26
CA MET A 75 7.66 -19.49 -12.28
C MET A 75 8.86 -18.67 -12.73
#